data_AF-A0A0P4VLS0-F1
#
_entry.id   AF-A0A0P4VLS0-F1
#
_cell.length_a   1.000
_cell.length_b   1.000
_cell.length_c   1.000
_cell.angle_alpha   90.00
_cell.angle_beta   90.00
_cell.angle_gamma   90.00
#
_symmetry.space_group_name_H-M   'P 1'
#
loop_
_entity.id
_entity.type
_entity.pdbx_description
1 polymer ?
#
loop_
_entity_poly.entity_id
_entity_poly.type
_entity_poly.pdbx_seq_one_letter_code
_entity_poly.pdbx_strand_id
1 'polypeptide(L)' 'REMFKILLEISKLLNTGLDAVSLTYCIRLCENGVNPEGIAKMIIDTRNAVKAYKKQESKGATAKES' A
#
# COMPACT_ATOMS: atom_id res chain seq x y z
N ARG A 1 7.94 19.41 -8.50
CA ARG A 1 7.53 19.38 -7.07
C ARG A 1 6.04 19.68 -6.91
N GLU A 2 5.49 20.68 -7.59
CA GLU A 2 4.06 21.03 -7.48
C GLU A 2 3.10 19.93 -7.95
N MET A 3 3.36 19.30 -9.11
CA MET A 3 2.54 18.17 -9.59
C MET A 3 2.43 17.02 -8.57
N PHE A 4 3.55 16.70 -7.91
CA PHE A 4 3.57 15.66 -6.87
C PHE A 4 2.71 16.04 -5.66
N LYS A 5 2.73 17.31 -5.24
CA LYS A 5 1.88 17.79 -4.14
C LYS A 5 0.39 17.65 -4.47
N ILE A 6 0.00 18.00 -5.70
CA ILE A 6 -1.38 17.86 -6.17
C ILE A 6 -1.79 16.38 -6.17
N LEU A 7 -0.94 15.49 -6.71
CA LEU A 7 -1.20 14.04 -6.69
C LEU A 7 -1.33 13.49 -5.25
N LEU A 8 -0.49 13.97 -4.33
CA LEU A 8 -0.56 13.58 -2.92
C LEU A 8 -1.85 14.07 -2.26
N GLU A 9 -2.33 15.26 -2.60
CA GLU A 9 -3.59 15.81 -2.12
C GLU A 9 -4.79 15.02 -2.65
N ILE A 10 -4.80 14.69 -3.95
CA ILE A 10 -5.80 13.81 -4.56
C ILE A 10 -5.81 12.44 -3.86
N SER A 11 -4.63 11.86 -3.63
CA SER A 11 -4.48 10.57 -2.92
C SER A 11 -5.09 10.59 -1.52
N LYS A 12 -4.93 11.71 -0.79
CA LYS A 12 -5.55 11.91 0.53
C LYS A 12 -7.07 12.07 0.44
N LEU A 13 -7.55 12.87 -0.52
CA LEU A 13 -8.98 13.06 -0.78
C LEU A 13 -9.69 11.75 -1.09
N LEU A 14 -9.06 10.88 -1.89
CA LEU A 14 -9.59 9.56 -2.24
C LEU A 14 -9.30 8.48 -1.19
N ASN A 15 -8.64 8.84 -0.09
CA ASN A 15 -8.30 7.95 1.01
C ASN A 15 -7.61 6.64 0.58
N THR A 16 -6.67 6.72 -0.37
CA THR A 16 -5.95 5.53 -0.90
C THR A 16 -5.03 4.88 0.14
N GLY A 17 -4.70 5.64 1.20
CA GLY A 17 -3.75 5.25 2.23
C GLY A 17 -2.31 5.20 1.74
N LEU A 18 -1.97 5.82 0.61
CA LEU A 18 -0.60 5.93 0.13
C LEU A 18 0.11 7.12 0.77
N ASP A 19 1.22 6.85 1.44
CA ASP A 19 2.15 7.88 1.91
C ASP A 19 2.99 8.45 0.74
N ALA A 20 3.71 9.54 0.99
CA ALA A 20 4.47 10.23 -0.04
C ALA A 20 5.54 9.36 -0.71
N VAL A 21 6.15 8.43 0.03
CA VAL A 21 7.18 7.54 -0.50
C VAL A 21 6.53 6.49 -1.39
N SER A 22 5.47 5.83 -0.91
CA SER A 22 4.71 4.84 -1.68
C SER A 22 4.12 5.43 -2.97
N LEU A 23 3.57 6.64 -2.92
CA LEU A 23 3.05 7.35 -4.09
C LEU A 23 4.15 7.65 -5.11
N THR A 24 5.34 8.05 -4.65
CA THR A 24 6.50 8.29 -5.52
C THR A 24 6.91 7.03 -6.28
N TYR A 25 6.90 5.87 -5.61
CA TYR A 25 7.17 4.60 -6.27
C TYR A 25 6.12 4.25 -7.32
N CYS A 26 4.83 4.46 -7.02
CA CYS A 26 3.75 4.21 -7.98
C CYS A 26 3.92 5.07 -9.25
N ILE A 27 4.24 6.35 -9.08
CA ILE A 27 4.49 7.27 -10.21
C ILE A 27 5.66 6.77 -11.05
N ARG A 28 6.79 6.42 -10.43
CA ARG A 28 7.96 5.90 -11.15
C ARG A 28 7.66 4.61 -11.90
N LEU A 29 6.88 3.70 -11.31
CA LEU A 29 6.48 2.47 -11.97
C LEU A 29 5.59 2.75 -13.19
N CYS A 30 4.64 3.68 -13.07
CA CYS A 30 3.83 4.15 -14.19
C CYS A 30 4.69 4.80 -15.29
N GLU A 31 5.68 5.62 -14.92
CA GLU A 31 6.63 6.25 -15.86
C GLU A 31 7.48 5.22 -16.61
N ASN A 32 7.72 4.04 -16.02
CA ASN A 32 8.40 2.91 -16.66
C ASN A 32 7.44 2.00 -17.46
N GLY A 33 6.18 2.41 -17.66
CA GLY A 33 5.21 1.68 -18.47
C GLY A 33 4.49 0.53 -17.75
N VAL A 34 4.61 0.46 -16.41
CA VAL A 34 3.84 -0.53 -15.63
C VAL A 34 2.39 -0.09 -15.53
N ASN A 35 1.47 -1.04 -15.75
CA ASN A 35 0.04 -0.79 -15.73
C ASN A 35 -0.46 -0.35 -14.33
N PRO A 36 -1.14 0.81 -14.19
CA PRO A 36 -1.59 1.32 -12.88
C PRO A 36 -2.55 0.38 -12.14
N GLU A 37 -3.43 -0.34 -12.84
CA GLU A 37 -4.31 -1.33 -12.20
C GLU A 37 -3.52 -2.51 -11.62
N GLY A 38 -2.41 -2.89 -12.26
CA GLY A 38 -1.49 -3.91 -11.75
C GLY A 38 -0.81 -3.47 -10.46
N ILE A 39 -0.36 -2.21 -10.40
CA ILE A 39 0.22 -1.61 -9.19
C ILE A 39 -0.83 -1.57 -8.07
N ALA A 40 -2.05 -1.14 -8.36
CA ALA A 40 -3.13 -1.09 -7.38
C ALA A 40 -3.42 -2.49 -6.79
N LYS A 41 -3.50 -3.51 -7.65
CA LYS A 41 -3.72 -4.90 -7.20
C LYS A 41 -2.57 -5.41 -6.33
N MET A 42 -1.33 -5.17 -6.74
CA MET A 42 -0.14 -5.53 -5.95
C MET A 42 -0.16 -4.90 -4.55
N ILE A 43 -0.57 -3.63 -4.43
CA ILE A 43 -0.66 -2.92 -3.13
C ILE A 43 -1.74 -3.56 -2.25
N ILE A 44 -2.91 -3.87 -2.81
CA ILE A 44 -4.01 -4.52 -2.09
C ILE A 44 -3.57 -5.91 -1.60
N ASP A 45 -2.99 -6.71 -2.48
CA ASP A 45 -2.56 -8.08 -2.16
C ASP A 45 -1.48 -8.07 -1.08
N THR A 46 -0.49 -7.18 -1.19
CA THR A 46 0.57 -7.03 -0.18
C THR A 46 -0.01 -6.62 1.19
N ARG A 47 -0.92 -5.64 1.22
CA ARG A 47 -1.58 -5.21 2.47
C ARG A 47 -2.39 -6.34 3.10
N ASN A 48 -3.08 -7.14 2.29
CA ASN A 48 -3.86 -8.28 2.75
C ASN A 48 -2.98 -9.40 3.30
N ALA A 49 -1.87 -9.70 2.62
CA ALA A 49 -0.89 -10.69 3.07
C ALA A 49 -0.28 -10.31 4.43
N VAL A 50 0.13 -9.04 4.60
CA VAL A 50 0.65 -8.54 5.88
C VAL A 50 -0.39 -8.61 6.99
N LYS A 51 -1.65 -8.25 6.72
CA LYS A 51 -2.75 -8.38 7.69
C LYS A 51 -2.99 -9.83 8.10
N ALA A 52 -2.98 -10.74 7.13
CA ALA A 52 -3.14 -12.17 7.37
C ALA A 52 -1.99 -12.72 8.22
N TYR A 53 -0.75 -12.34 7.91
CA TYR A 53 0.44 -12.70 8.66
C TYR A 53 0.37 -12.24 10.12
N LYS A 54 0.04 -10.96 10.37
CA LYS A 54 -0.13 -10.42 11.73
C LYS A 54 -1.23 -11.14 12.53
N LYS A 55 -2.32 -11.57 11.86
CA LYS A 55 -3.41 -12.32 12.50
C LYS A 55 -2.98 -13.75 12.87
N GLN A 56 -2.06 -14.35 12.14
CA GLN A 56 -1.51 -15.67 12.49
C GLN A 56 -0.54 -15.57 13.67
N GLU A 57 0.30 -14.52 13.69
CA GLU A 57 1.22 -14.26 14.79
C GLU A 57 0.49 -14.08 16.14
N SER A 58 -0.59 -13.29 16.17
CA SER A 58 -1.37 -13.07 17.39
C SER A 58 -2.10 -14.31 17.90
N LYS A 59 -2.56 -15.18 16.99
CA LYS A 59 -3.17 -16.47 17.35
C LYS A 59 -2.17 -17.46 17.94
N GLY A 60 -0.91 -17.43 17.47
CA GLY A 60 0.17 -18.25 18.00
C GLY A 60 0.62 -17.84 19.40
N ALA A 61 0.52 -16.54 19.73
CA ALA A 61 0.83 -16.02 21.06
C ALA A 61 -0.19 -16.46 22.13
N THR A 62 -1.49 -16.40 21.82
CA THR A 62 -2.56 -16.84 22.76
C THR A 62 -2.59 -18.35 23.02
N ALA A 63 -1.97 -19.17 22.17
CA ALA A 63 -1.91 -20.62 22.37
C ALA A 63 -0.73 -21.08 23.26
N LYS A 64 0.18 -20.19 23.63
CA LYS A 64 1.32 -20.49 24.52
C LYS A 64 1.09 -20.12 25.99
N GLU A 65 -0.03 -19.45 26.30
CA GLU A 65 -0.43 -19.06 27.67
C GLU A 65 -1.57 -19.92 28.25
N SER A 66 -1.85 -21.10 27.66
CA SER A 66 -2.82 -22.07 28.19
C SER A 66 -2.20 -23.45 28.37
#